data_AF-A0A078H3D3-F1
#
_entry.id   AF-A0A078H3D3-F1
#
_cell.length_a   1.000
_cell.length_b   1.000
_cell.length_c   1.000
_cell.angle_alpha   90.00
_cell.angle_beta   90.00
_cell.angle_gamma   90.00
#
_symmetry.space_group_name_H-M   'P 1'
#
loop_
_entity.id
_entity.type
_entity.pdbx_description
1 polymer ?
#
loop_
_entity_poly.entity_id
_entity_poly.type
_entity_poly.pdbx_seq_one_letter_code
_entity_poly.pdbx_strand_id
1 'polypeptide(L)' 'MAASFSVPSMIMEEEGRFEAEVAEVQTWWSSERFKLTRRPYTARDVVALRGHLKQGYASNEMAKKLWRTLKSH' A
#
# COMPACT_ATOMS: atom_id res chain seq x y z
N MET A 1 -26.95 12.59 3.92
CA MET A 1 -26.31 13.81 3.37
C MET A 1 -25.92 13.51 1.94
N ALA A 2 -26.42 14.25 0.95
CA ALA A 2 -26.06 14.02 -0.45
C ALA A 2 -24.62 14.47 -0.67
N ALA A 3 -23.77 13.57 -1.18
CA ALA A 3 -22.42 13.94 -1.60
C ALA A 3 -22.51 15.02 -2.68
N SER A 4 -21.79 16.12 -2.48
CA SER A 4 -21.67 17.20 -3.44
C SER A 4 -20.85 16.70 -4.64
N PHE A 5 -21.50 16.30 -5.73
CA PHE A 5 -20.81 15.82 -6.94
C PHE A 5 -20.22 16.96 -7.77
N SER A 6 -19.42 17.83 -7.15
CA SER A 6 -18.63 18.85 -7.85
C SER A 6 -17.24 18.30 -8.16
N VAL A 7 -16.65 18.71 -9.29
CA VAL A 7 -15.29 18.30 -9.67
C VAL A 7 -14.27 18.61 -8.57
N PRO A 8 -14.29 19.79 -7.90
CA PRO A 8 -13.40 20.04 -6.77
C PRO A 8 -13.56 19.02 -5.63
N SER A 9 -14.80 18.61 -5.31
CA SER A 9 -15.05 17.61 -4.26
C SER A 9 -14.49 16.23 -4.64
N MET A 10 -14.59 15.84 -5.92
CA MET A 10 -14.05 14.56 -6.41
C MET A 10 -12.52 14.51 -6.36
N ILE A 11 -11.84 15.63 -6.69
CA ILE A 11 -10.38 15.74 -6.61
C ILE A 11 -9.92 15.61 -5.15
N MET A 12 -10.61 16.29 -4.21
CA MET A 12 -10.28 16.17 -2.79
C MET A 12 -10.48 14.75 -2.24
N GLU A 13 -11.52 14.06 -2.69
CA GLU A 13 -11.77 12.68 -2.30
C GLU A 13 -10.70 11.72 -2.86
N GLU A 14 -10.26 11.95 -4.10
CA GLU A 14 -9.19 11.17 -4.74
C GLU A 14 -7.85 11.35 -4.01
N GLU A 15 -7.45 12.60 -3.70
CA GLU A 15 -6.24 12.87 -2.92
C GLU A 15 -6.32 12.22 -1.53
N GLY A 16 -7.48 12.27 -0.87
CA GLY A 16 -7.70 11.61 0.42
C GLY A 16 -7.50 10.09 0.36
N ARG A 17 -7.97 9.45 -0.72
CA ARG A 17 -7.76 8.01 -0.96
C ARG A 17 -6.31 7.69 -1.28
N PHE A 18 -5.64 8.55 -2.04
CA PHE A 18 -4.23 8.42 -2.35
C PHE A 18 -3.37 8.48 -1.08
N GLU A 19 -3.56 9.50 -0.23
CA GLU A 19 -2.83 9.64 1.03
C GLU A 19 -3.08 8.48 2.00
N ALA A 20 -4.33 7.98 2.06
CA ALA A 20 -4.66 6.79 2.85
C ALA A 20 -3.86 5.56 2.37
N GLU A 21 -3.77 5.35 1.05
CA GLU A 21 -2.99 4.23 0.50
C GLU A 21 -1.49 4.39 0.75
N VAL A 22 -0.96 5.62 0.68
CA VAL A 22 0.44 5.89 1.02
C VAL A 22 0.71 5.52 2.47
N ALA A 23 -0.17 5.90 3.40
CA ALA A 23 -0.05 5.56 4.82
C ALA A 23 -0.13 4.04 5.07
N GLU A 24 -1.02 3.34 4.37
CA GLU A 24 -1.11 1.87 4.43
C GLU A 24 0.20 1.20 3.98
N VAL A 25 0.79 1.66 2.88
CA VAL A 25 2.06 1.13 2.37
C VAL A 25 3.22 1.42 3.32
N GLN A 26 3.28 2.62 3.90
CA GLN A 26 4.29 2.97 4.91
C GLN A 26 4.18 2.06 6.14
N THR A 27 2.96 1.85 6.63
CA THR A 27 2.67 0.95 7.77
C THR A 27 3.03 -0.50 7.45
N TRP A 28 2.76 -0.95 6.22
CA TRP A 28 3.19 -2.28 5.77
C TRP A 28 4.72 -2.41 5.71
N TRP A 29 5.41 -1.36 5.23
CA TRP A 29 6.86 -1.32 5.15
C TRP A 29 7.56 -1.25 6.50
N SER A 30 6.90 -0.71 7.53
CA SER A 30 7.43 -0.72 8.91
C SER A 30 7.32 -2.09 9.59
N SER A 31 6.71 -3.09 8.96
CA SER A 31 6.67 -4.44 9.50
C SER A 31 8.05 -5.09 9.58
N GLU A 32 8.21 -5.99 10.56
CA GLU A 32 9.44 -6.76 10.80
C GLU A 32 10.01 -7.46 9.55
N ARG A 33 9.15 -7.81 8.59
CA ARG A 33 9.55 -8.44 7.32
C ARG A 33 10.58 -7.59 6.55
N PHE A 34 10.49 -6.27 6.63
CA PHE A 34 11.27 -5.36 5.80
C PHE A 34 12.37 -4.61 6.55
N LYS A 35 12.66 -4.97 7.81
CA LYS A 35 13.64 -4.28 8.65
C LYS A 35 15.04 -4.15 8.00
N LEU A 36 15.42 -5.13 7.18
CA LEU A 36 16.71 -5.18 6.47
C LEU A 36 16.61 -4.73 5.01
N THR A 37 15.43 -4.35 4.53
CA THR A 37 15.18 -3.98 3.14
C THR A 37 15.37 -2.47 2.94
N ARG A 38 16.44 -2.07 2.25
CA ARG A 38 16.64 -0.68 1.82
C ARG A 38 15.97 -0.42 0.48
N ARG A 39 15.15 0.63 0.40
CA ARG A 39 14.44 1.05 -0.81
C ARG A 39 14.92 2.45 -1.21
N PRO A 40 15.50 2.66 -2.40
CA PRO A 40 15.89 3.98 -2.89
C PRO A 40 14.71 4.74 -3.53
N TYR A 41 13.51 4.60 -2.95
CA TYR A 41 12.26 5.20 -3.41
C TYR A 41 11.26 5.24 -2.25
N THR A 42 10.24 6.09 -2.36
CA THR A 42 9.24 6.30 -1.31
C THR A 42 7.98 5.45 -1.51
N ALA A 43 7.15 5.35 -0.48
CA ALA A 43 5.83 4.73 -0.60
C ALA A 43 4.93 5.51 -1.59
N ARG A 44 5.06 6.84 -1.64
CA ARG A 44 4.32 7.71 -2.56
C ARG A 44 4.65 7.38 -4.02
N ASP A 45 5.92 7.19 -4.35
CA ASP A 45 6.36 6.81 -5.71
C ASP A 45 5.75 5.47 -6.15
N VAL A 46 5.62 4.52 -5.22
CA VAL A 46 5.02 3.21 -5.51
C VAL A 46 3.51 3.33 -5.70
N VAL A 47 2.82 4.12 -4.87
CA VAL A 47 1.36 4.29 -4.95
C VAL A 47 0.95 5.09 -6.19
N ALA A 48 1.74 6.09 -6.61
CA ALA A 48 1.51 6.86 -7.83
C ALA A 48 1.49 6.00 -9.10
N LEU A 49 2.12 4.82 -9.07
CA LEU A 49 2.17 3.87 -10.19
C LEU A 49 1.08 2.79 -10.10
N ARG A 50 0.28 2.75 -9.04
CA ARG A 50 -0.79 1.76 -8.88
C ARG A 50 -2.06 2.21 -9.58
N GLY A 51 -2.78 1.24 -10.14
CA GLY A 51 -4.16 1.45 -10.56
C GLY A 51 -5.12 1.40 -9.38
N HIS A 52 -6.37 1.81 -9.64
CA HIS A 52 -7.43 1.86 -8.64
C HIS A 52 -8.00 0.49 -8.25
N LEU A 53 -7.80 -0.54 -9.08
CA LEU A 53 -8.27 -1.90 -8.82
C LEU A 53 -7.22 -2.68 -8.04
N LYS A 54 -7.52 -2.97 -6.76
CA LYS A 54 -6.65 -3.76 -5.91
C LYS A 54 -6.71 -5.23 -6.32
N GLN A 55 -5.55 -5.85 -6.51
CA GLN A 55 -5.42 -7.27 -6.82
C GLN A 55 -4.71 -8.01 -5.69
N GLY A 56 -5.36 -9.05 -5.17
CA GLY A 56 -4.75 -10.01 -4.25
C GLY A 56 -4.12 -11.17 -5.03
N TYR A 57 -2.87 -11.50 -4.73
CA TYR A 57 -2.16 -12.62 -5.35
C TYR A 57 -1.96 -13.76 -4.36
N ALA A 58 -2.32 -14.99 -4.74
CA ALA A 58 -2.13 -16.19 -3.91
C ALA A 58 -0.64 -16.45 -3.57
N SER A 59 0.27 -16.00 -4.43
CA SER A 59 1.72 -16.06 -4.18
C SER A 59 2.14 -15.28 -2.93
N ASN A 60 1.42 -14.21 -2.55
CA ASN A 60 1.70 -13.46 -1.34
C ASN A 60 1.52 -14.31 -0.07
N GLU A 61 0.50 -15.16 -0.03
CA GLU A 61 0.27 -16.06 1.11
C GLU A 61 1.39 -17.09 1.24
N MET A 62 1.86 -17.63 0.11
CA MET A 62 3.00 -18.54 0.09
C MET A 62 4.31 -17.82 0.48
N ALA A 63 4.51 -16.56 0.08
CA ALA A 63 5.67 -15.76 0.47
C ALA A 63 5.69 -15.44 1.97
N LYS A 64 4.52 -15.22 2.60
CA LYS A 64 4.38 -15.09 4.05
C LYS A 64 4.68 -16.40 4.77
N LYS A 65 4.22 -17.55 4.24
CA LYS A 65 4.56 -18.87 4.77
C LYS A 65 6.07 -19.09 4.75
N LEU A 66 6.71 -18.89 3.59
CA LEU A 66 8.16 -19.04 3.42
C LEU A 66 8.95 -18.16 4.39
N TRP A 67 8.58 -16.89 4.52
CA TRP A 67 9.25 -15.97 5.43
C TRP A 67 9.18 -16.42 6.90
N ARG A 68 8.03 -16.91 7.35
CA ARG A 68 7.90 -17.46 8.71
C ARG A 68 8.81 -18.66 8.93
N THR A 69 8.87 -19.57 7.95
CA THR A 69 9.78 -20.72 8.00
C THR A 69 11.25 -20.26 8.06
N LEU A 70 11.68 -19.37 7.18
CA LEU A 70 13.08 -18.93 7.17
C LEU A 70 13.48 -18.09 8.39
N LYS A 71 12.53 -17.41 9.05
CA LYS A 71 12.80 -16.62 10.27
C LYS A 71 12.97 -17.52 11.51
N SER A 72 12.39 -18.72 11.52
CA SER A 72 12.41 -19.61 12.70
C SER A 72 13.56 -20.62 12.71
N HIS A 73 14.34 -20.71 11.63
CA HIS A 73 15.51 -21.58 11.50
C HIS A 73 16.79 -20.74 11.60
#